data_AF-A0A967SIV7-F1
#
_entry.id   AF-A0A967SIV7-F1
#
_cell.length_a   1.000
_cell.length_b   1.000
_cell.length_c   1.000
_cell.angle_alpha   90.00
_cell.angle_beta   90.00
_cell.angle_gamma   90.00
#
_symmetry.space_group_name_H-M   'P 1'
#
loop_
_entity.id
_entity.type
_entity.pdbx_description
1 polymer ?
#
loop_
_entity_poly.entity_id
_entity_poly.type
_entity_poly.pdbx_seq_one_letter_code
_entity_poly.pdbx_strand_id
1 'polypeptide(L)' 'DREQLEFAAEQGRVLVTRNRGDYLHWTREFYHAGRPHSGVLLVGDGLPNDQPETLARALLRWAKAFA' A
#
# COMPACT_ATOMS: atom_id res chain seq x y z
N ASP A 1 6.89 -5.25 8.75
CA ASP A 1 6.80 -5.00 7.29
C ASP A 1 6.37 -6.22 6.48
N ARG A 2 7.12 -7.33 6.48
CA ARG A 2 6.77 -8.56 5.74
C ARG A 2 5.37 -9.11 6.05
N GLU A 3 5.03 -9.26 7.33
CA GLU A 3 3.76 -9.85 7.78
C GLU A 3 2.54 -9.02 7.35
N GLN A 4 2.69 -7.70 7.21
CA GLN A 4 1.60 -6.82 6.77
C GLN A 4 1.29 -7.03 5.29
N LEU A 5 2.30 -7.34 4.45
CA LEU A 5 2.08 -7.74 3.06
C LEU A 5 1.43 -9.11 2.96
N GLU A 6 1.84 -10.05 3.79
CA GLU A 6 1.23 -11.39 3.86
C GLU A 6 -0.25 -11.27 4.23
N PHE A 7 -0.55 -10.54 5.29
CA PHE A 7 -1.92 -10.28 5.72
C PHE A 7 -2.74 -9.55 4.65
N ALA A 8 -2.20 -8.50 4.02
CA ALA A 8 -2.89 -7.79 2.95
C ALA A 8 -3.18 -8.70 1.75
N ALA A 9 -2.22 -9.57 1.38
CA ALA A 9 -2.40 -10.55 0.32
C ALA A 9 -3.47 -11.60 0.67
N GLU A 10 -3.46 -12.14 1.89
CA GLU A 10 -4.49 -13.07 2.39
C GLU A 10 -5.88 -12.46 2.35
N GLN A 11 -6.01 -11.16 2.64
CA GLN A 11 -7.27 -10.44 2.60
C GLN A 11 -7.66 -9.97 1.19
N GLY A 12 -6.82 -10.18 0.18
CA GLY A 12 -7.05 -9.67 -1.18
C GLY A 12 -7.06 -8.14 -1.26
N ARG A 13 -6.31 -7.46 -0.40
CA ARG A 13 -6.29 -5.99 -0.26
C ARG A 13 -4.95 -5.39 -0.64
N VAL A 14 -4.97 -4.20 -1.24
CA VAL A 14 -3.77 -3.37 -1.44
C VAL A 14 -3.30 -2.83 -0.09
N LEU A 15 -2.00 -2.87 0.17
CA LEU A 15 -1.42 -2.23 1.35
C LEU A 15 -1.11 -0.75 1.07
N VAL A 16 -1.59 0.15 1.93
CA VAL A 16 -1.30 1.59 1.84
C VAL A 16 -0.21 1.95 2.85
N THR A 17 0.89 2.58 2.42
CA THR A 17 2.02 2.89 3.31
C THR A 17 2.76 4.16 2.92
N ARG A 18 3.36 4.82 3.92
CA ARG A 18 4.37 5.88 3.74
C ARG A 18 5.80 5.33 3.78
N ASN A 19 5.99 4.11 4.26
CA ASN A 19 7.31 3.49 4.35
C ASN A 19 7.74 2.98 2.96
N ARG A 20 8.25 3.89 2.14
CA ARG A 20 8.65 3.59 0.77
C ARG A 20 9.82 2.60 0.69
N GLY A 21 10.84 2.77 1.55
CA GLY A 21 12.08 2.00 1.49
C GLY A 21 11.83 0.51 1.68
N ASP A 22 11.22 0.16 2.81
CA ASP A 22 11.04 -1.24 3.18
C ASP A 22 10.05 -1.95 2.26
N TYR A 23 8.96 -1.28 1.89
CA TYR A 23 7.94 -1.92 1.05
C TYR A 23 8.35 -2.03 -0.42
N LEU A 24 9.23 -1.15 -0.94
CA LEU A 24 9.85 -1.39 -2.26
C LEU A 24 10.76 -2.62 -2.24
N HIS A 25 11.52 -2.81 -1.17
CA HIS A 25 12.35 -4.01 -1.00
C HIS A 25 11.46 -5.27 -0.94
N TRP A 26 10.47 -5.29 -0.05
CA TRP A 26 9.61 -6.46 0.12
C TRP A 26 8.73 -6.79 -1.09
N THR A 27 8.24 -5.78 -1.82
CA THR A 27 7.51 -6.02 -3.07
C THR A 27 8.39 -6.76 -4.09
N ARG A 28 9.69 -6.44 -4.17
CA ARG A 28 10.63 -7.15 -5.05
C ARG A 28 10.88 -8.58 -4.55
N GLU A 29 11.11 -8.76 -3.26
CA GLU A 29 11.30 -10.09 -2.67
C GLU A 29 10.10 -11.01 -2.91
N PHE A 30 8.87 -10.52 -2.71
CA PHE A 30 7.66 -11.30 -2.93
C PHE A 30 7.49 -11.67 -4.40
N TYR A 31 7.78 -10.74 -5.30
CA TYR A 31 7.74 -11.00 -6.73
C TYR A 31 8.75 -12.08 -7.12
N HIS A 32 10.01 -11.97 -6.69
CA HIS A 32 11.05 -12.96 -7.01
C HIS A 32 10.78 -14.34 -6.41
N ALA A 33 10.19 -14.39 -5.22
CA ALA A 33 9.84 -15.63 -4.54
C ALA A 33 8.47 -16.21 -4.96
N GLY A 34 7.78 -15.61 -5.95
CA GLY A 34 6.46 -16.08 -6.41
C GLY A 34 5.38 -16.04 -5.33
N ARG A 35 5.52 -15.15 -4.34
CA ARG A 35 4.61 -15.05 -3.19
C ARG A 35 3.38 -14.21 -3.54
N PRO A 36 2.21 -14.52 -2.96
CA PRO A 36 1.01 -13.70 -3.12
C PRO A 36 1.26 -12.24 -2.69
N HIS A 37 0.87 -11.30 -3.54
CA HIS A 37 1.04 -9.87 -3.29
C HIS A 37 -0.04 -9.07 -4.03
N SER A 38 -0.91 -8.41 -3.28
CA SER A 38 -2.04 -7.62 -3.82
C SER A 38 -1.68 -6.19 -4.19
N GLY A 39 -0.39 -5.82 -4.14
CA GLY A 39 0.08 -4.48 -4.46
C GLY A 39 0.33 -3.59 -3.24
N VAL A 40 1.14 -2.56 -3.44
CA VAL A 40 1.42 -1.51 -2.46
C VAL A 40 1.07 -0.15 -3.08
N LEU A 41 0.30 0.65 -2.34
CA LEU A 41 0.06 2.07 -2.65
C LEU A 41 0.95 2.92 -1.75
N LEU A 42 1.88 3.65 -2.37
CA LEU A 42 2.73 4.61 -1.67
C LEU A 42 2.01 5.94 -1.50
N VAL A 43 1.90 6.39 -0.25
CA VAL A 43 1.35 7.71 0.08
C VAL A 43 2.42 8.77 -0.20
N GLY A 44 2.13 9.69 -1.11
CA GLY A 44 3.07 10.76 -1.48
C GLY A 44 3.31 11.78 -0.37
N ASP A 45 4.48 12.42 -0.41
CA ASP A 45 4.94 13.37 0.62
C ASP A 45 4.06 14.63 0.73
N GLY A 46 3.30 14.96 -0.31
CA GLY A 46 2.35 16.08 -0.30
C GLY A 46 1.09 15.84 0.55
N LEU A 47 0.87 14.64 1.07
CA LEU A 47 -0.26 14.35 1.95
C LEU A 47 0.17 14.45 3.43
N PRO A 48 -0.46 15.31 4.24
CA PRO A 48 -0.14 15.47 5.67
C PRO A 48 -0.30 14.16 6.46
N ASN A 49 0.63 13.90 7.39
CA ASN A 49 0.65 12.67 8.19
C ASN A 49 -0.19 12.74 9.47
N ASP A 50 -0.58 13.95 9.87
CA ASP A 50 -1.39 14.25 11.05
C ASP A 50 -2.89 14.42 10.72
N GLN A 51 -3.27 14.30 9.45
CA GLN A 51 -4.64 14.50 8.95
C GLN A 51 -5.15 13.25 8.23
N PRO A 52 -5.56 12.21 8.97
CA PRO A 52 -6.03 10.95 8.38
C PRO A 52 -7.22 11.12 7.43
N GLU A 53 -8.08 12.12 7.67
CA GLU A 53 -9.21 12.45 6.81
C GLU A 53 -8.78 12.92 5.41
N THR A 54 -7.61 13.55 5.28
CA THR A 54 -7.06 13.98 4.00
C THR A 54 -6.59 12.77 3.18
N LEU A 55 -5.96 11.79 3.83
CA LEU A 55 -5.64 10.51 3.21
C LEU A 55 -6.92 9.75 2.79
N ALA A 56 -7.91 9.66 3.67
CA ALA A 56 -9.18 8.98 3.39
C ALA A 56 -9.90 9.59 2.16
N ARG A 57 -9.96 10.94 2.07
CA ARG A 57 -10.51 11.63 0.90
C ARG A 57 -9.71 11.35 -0.37
N ALA A 58 -8.38 11.30 -0.28
CA ALA A 58 -7.53 10.98 -1.43
C ALA A 58 -7.78 9.54 -1.93
N LEU A 59 -7.87 8.57 -1.03
CA LEU A 59 -8.20 7.18 -1.34
C LEU A 59 -9.59 7.05 -1.97
N LEU A 60 -10.59 7.78 -1.44
CA LEU A 60 -11.94 7.78 -2.01
C LEU A 60 -11.96 8.34 -3.44
N ARG A 61 -11.23 9.44 -3.71
CA ARG A 61 -11.11 10.00 -5.05
C ARG A 61 -10.42 9.03 -6.00
N TRP A 62 -9.34 8.38 -5.55
CA TRP A 62 -8.64 7.36 -6.32
C TRP A 62 -9.56 6.19 -6.65
N ALA A 63 -10.24 5.61 -5.65
CA ALA A 63 -11.16 4.51 -5.86
C ALA A 63 -12.27 4.85 -6.87
N LYS A 64 -12.83 6.07 -6.82
CA LYS A 64 -13.83 6.52 -7.81
C LYS A 64 -13.29 6.68 -9.24
N ALA A 65 -12.00 6.93 -9.41
CA ALA A 65 -11.39 7.10 -10.72
C ALA A 65 -11.03 5.77 -11.40
N PHE A 66 -10.91 4.69 -10.62
CA PHE A 66 -10.46 3.37 -11.08
C PHE A 66 -11.47 2.24 -10.80
N ALA A 67 -12.69 2.58 -10.39
CA ALA A 67 -13.84 1.67 -10.26
C ALA A 67 -14.78 1.82 -11.46
#